data_AF-A0A971XD26-F1
#
_entry.id   AF-A0A971XD26-F1
#
_cell.length_a   1.000
_cell.length_b   1.000
_cell.length_c   1.000
_cell.angle_alpha   90.00
_cell.angle_beta   90.00
_cell.angle_gamma   90.00
#
_symmetry.space_group_name_H-M   'P 1'
#
loop_
_entity.id
_entity.type
_entity.pdbx_description
1 polymer ?
#
loop_
_entity_poly.entity_id
_entity_poly.type
_entity_poly.pdbx_seq_one_letter_code
_entity_poly.pdbx_strand_id
1 'polypeptide(L)'
;YHYGVDLNGLKKEYELTLDDESDGTLKLMSRAIAMESALKNGGVFIIDEIEDKLHPKLVEYIINCFQQNNTSKAQLIFTTHSIDIMNRELLRRDQYYLVDKDSSTGVSELYSVADFSVRNDEKIGKAYLLGKYGAIPYIKEV
;
A
#
# COMPACT_ATOMS: atom_id res chain seq x y z
N TYR A 1 -16.52 17.22 -15.30
CA TYR A 1 -16.17 18.12 -16.42
C TYR A 1 -14.68 18.40 -16.37
N HIS A 2 -13.99 18.14 -17.47
CA HIS A 2 -12.54 18.32 -17.59
C HIS A 2 -12.25 19.37 -18.66
N TYR A 3 -11.28 20.25 -18.41
CA TYR A 3 -10.88 21.26 -19.38
C TYR A 3 -9.86 20.66 -20.35
N GLY A 4 -10.26 20.49 -21.60
CA GLY A 4 -9.41 20.10 -22.71
C GLY A 4 -9.11 21.28 -23.63
N VAL A 5 -8.17 21.09 -24.55
CA VAL A 5 -7.89 22.03 -25.63
C VAL A 5 -8.36 21.40 -26.93
N ASP A 6 -9.21 22.11 -27.68
CA ASP A 6 -9.69 21.62 -28.97
C ASP A 6 -8.63 21.76 -30.08
N LEU A 7 -8.95 21.30 -31.29
CA LEU A 7 -8.05 21.38 -32.45
C LEU A 7 -7.68 22.83 -32.85
N ASN A 8 -8.40 23.82 -32.34
CA ASN A 8 -8.18 25.24 -32.59
C ASN A 8 -7.43 25.93 -31.45
N GLY A 9 -7.00 25.19 -30.42
CA GLY A 9 -6.31 25.75 -29.25
C GLY A 9 -7.25 26.36 -28.20
N LEU A 10 -8.57 26.20 -28.32
CA LEU A 10 -9.54 26.77 -27.38
C LEU A 10 -9.78 25.81 -26.20
N LYS A 11 -9.74 26.36 -24.97
CA LYS A 11 -10.16 25.62 -23.77
C LYS A 11 -11.65 25.37 -23.82
N LYS A 12 -12.05 24.10 -23.76
CA LYS A 12 -13.45 23.68 -23.72
C LYS A 12 -13.65 22.65 -22.62
N GLU A 13 -14.84 22.63 -22.03
CA GLU A 13 -15.25 21.57 -21.12
C GLU A 13 -15.69 20.34 -21.90
N TYR A 14 -15.20 19.20 -21.43
CA TYR A 14 -15.60 17.88 -21.89
C TYR A 14 -16.18 17.11 -20.71
N GLU A 15 -17.23 16.36 -20.99
CA GLU A 15 -17.73 15.36 -20.07
C GLU A 15 -16.71 14.20 -20.05
N LEU A 16 -16.35 13.77 -18.84
CA LEU A 16 -15.56 12.57 -18.61
C LEU A 16 -16.40 11.73 -17.67
N THR A 17 -16.96 10.65 -18.19
CA THR A 17 -17.78 9.74 -17.40
C THR A 17 -16.88 8.80 -16.60
N LEU A 18 -17.45 8.07 -15.64
CA LEU A 18 -16.68 7.06 -14.90
C LEU A 18 -16.13 5.97 -15.84
N ASP A 19 -16.81 5.70 -16.95
CA ASP A 19 -16.37 4.70 -17.93
C ASP A 19 -15.15 5.18 -18.75
N ASP A 20 -14.91 6.49 -18.79
CA ASP A 20 -13.76 7.10 -19.46
C ASP A 20 -12.54 7.25 -18.52
N GLU A 21 -12.72 6.97 -17.23
CA GLU A 21 -11.65 7.07 -16.25
C GLU A 21 -10.74 5.85 -16.28
N SER A 22 -9.46 6.07 -15.93
CA SER A 22 -8.54 4.94 -15.79
C SER A 22 -8.95 4.03 -14.63
N ASP A 23 -8.66 2.74 -14.74
CA ASP A 23 -8.89 1.79 -13.66
C ASP A 23 -8.26 2.24 -12.32
N GLY A 24 -7.10 2.91 -12.37
CA GLY A 24 -6.42 3.43 -11.18
C GLY A 24 -7.21 4.57 -10.53
N THR A 25 -7.81 5.46 -11.33
CA THR A 25 -8.70 6.51 -10.82
C THR A 25 -9.92 5.91 -10.16
N LEU A 26 -10.59 4.96 -10.83
CA LEU A 26 -11.78 4.29 -10.30
C LEU A 26 -11.49 3.55 -8.99
N LYS A 27 -10.36 2.84 -8.94
CA LYS A 27 -9.92 2.16 -7.71
C LYS A 27 -9.65 3.15 -6.59
N LEU A 28 -8.94 4.25 -6.85
CA LEU A 28 -8.67 5.28 -5.86
C LEU A 28 -9.97 5.91 -5.34
N MET A 29 -10.89 6.29 -6.23
CA MET A 29 -12.18 6.86 -5.86
C MET A 29 -12.99 5.90 -4.98
N SER A 30 -13.02 4.61 -5.31
CA SER A 30 -13.72 3.60 -4.51
C SER A 30 -13.15 3.48 -3.08
N ARG A 31 -11.82 3.59 -2.93
CA ARG A 31 -11.12 3.53 -1.64
C ARG A 31 -11.21 4.85 -0.86
N ALA A 32 -11.23 5.99 -1.56
CA ALA A 32 -11.15 7.33 -0.97
C ALA A 32 -12.30 7.63 -0.02
N ILE A 33 -13.53 7.21 -0.34
CA ILE A 33 -14.71 7.47 0.50
C ILE A 33 -14.58 6.76 1.86
N ALA A 34 -14.19 5.48 1.84
CA ALA A 34 -13.99 4.69 3.07
C ALA A 34 -12.82 5.24 3.89
N MET A 35 -11.72 5.59 3.22
CA MET A 35 -10.56 6.21 3.83
C MET A 35 -10.91 7.53 4.52
N GLU A 36 -11.62 8.42 3.84
CA GLU A 36 -12.03 9.72 4.36
C GLU A 36 -12.94 9.57 5.58
N SER A 37 -13.91 8.65 5.51
CA SER A 37 -14.79 8.34 6.64
C SER A 37 -13.99 7.89 7.87
N ALA A 38 -13.04 6.97 7.69
CA ALA A 38 -12.17 6.49 8.76
C ALA A 38 -11.31 7.62 9.34
N LEU A 39 -10.67 8.43 8.48
CA LEU A 39 -9.81 9.54 8.93
C LEU A 39 -10.61 10.63 9.66
N LYS A 40 -11.88 10.86 9.32
CA LYS A 40 -12.74 11.86 9.99
C LYS A 40 -13.31 11.34 11.30
N ASN A 41 -13.83 10.11 11.30
CA ASN A 41 -14.65 9.59 12.41
C ASN A 41 -13.88 8.61 13.32
N GLY A 42 -12.66 8.23 12.95
CA GLY A 42 -11.93 7.11 13.54
C GLY A 42 -12.41 5.76 12.99
N GLY A 43 -11.83 4.68 13.50
CA GLY A 43 -12.16 3.31 13.09
C GLY A 43 -11.02 2.61 12.36
N VAL A 44 -11.30 1.46 11.75
CA VAL A 44 -10.30 0.63 11.06
C VAL A 44 -10.63 0.59 9.57
N PHE A 45 -9.68 1.00 8.74
CA PHE A 45 -9.74 0.87 7.30
C PHE A 45 -8.83 -0.28 6.86
N ILE A 46 -9.43 -1.29 6.21
CA ILE A 46 -8.73 -2.51 5.77
C ILE A 46 -8.69 -2.52 4.25
N ILE A 47 -7.50 -2.71 3.68
CA ILE A 47 -7.29 -2.73 2.23
C ILE A 47 -6.45 -3.95 1.85
N ASP A 48 -6.97 -4.76 0.94
CA ASP A 48 -6.16 -5.79 0.28
C ASP A 48 -5.42 -5.17 -0.92
N GLU A 49 -4.14 -5.50 -1.07
CA GLU A 49 -3.22 -5.01 -2.10
C GLU A 49 -3.30 -3.49 -2.27
N ILE A 50 -2.74 -2.76 -1.30
CA ILE A 50 -2.87 -1.29 -1.25
C ILE A 50 -2.31 -0.61 -2.51
N GLU A 51 -1.32 -1.21 -3.15
CA GLU A 51 -0.68 -0.75 -4.37
C GLU A 51 -1.45 -1.11 -5.65
N ASP A 52 -2.49 -1.94 -5.59
CA ASP A 52 -3.22 -2.38 -6.78
C ASP A 52 -3.70 -1.18 -7.61
N LYS A 53 -3.16 -1.10 -8.83
CA LYS A 53 -3.37 -0.02 -9.82
C LYS A 53 -2.99 1.40 -9.35
N LEU A 54 -2.26 1.53 -8.24
CA LEU A 54 -1.82 2.82 -7.70
C LEU A 54 -0.31 3.00 -7.90
N HIS A 55 0.06 4.23 -8.25
CA HIS A 55 1.47 4.62 -8.26
C HIS A 55 2.05 4.60 -6.83
N PRO A 56 3.31 4.14 -6.60
CA PRO A 56 3.89 4.03 -5.26
C PRO A 56 3.80 5.32 -4.41
N LYS A 57 3.95 6.49 -5.04
CA LYS A 57 3.77 7.79 -4.36
C LYS A 57 2.37 8.04 -3.81
N LEU A 58 1.33 7.50 -4.45
CA LEU A 58 -0.04 7.58 -3.93
C LEU A 58 -0.21 6.66 -2.72
N VAL A 59 0.41 5.48 -2.75
CA VAL A 59 0.42 4.55 -1.61
C VAL A 59 1.13 5.18 -0.41
N GLU A 60 2.31 5.79 -0.61
CA GLU A 60 3.04 6.54 0.43
C GLU A 60 2.17 7.66 1.00
N TYR A 61 1.47 8.42 0.15
CA TYR A 61 0.57 9.48 0.58
C TYR A 61 -0.56 8.94 1.47
N ILE A 62 -1.23 7.87 1.05
CA ILE A 62 -2.30 7.22 1.82
C ILE A 62 -1.77 6.80 3.20
N ILE A 63 -0.63 6.11 3.26
CA ILE A 63 -0.04 5.68 4.53
C ILE A 63 0.28 6.87 5.43
N ASN A 64 0.85 7.95 4.88
CA ASN A 64 1.18 9.16 5.63
C ASN A 64 -0.05 9.88 6.21
N CYS A 65 -1.20 9.81 5.55
CA CYS A 65 -2.45 10.33 6.11
C CYS A 65 -2.78 9.68 7.46
N PHE A 66 -2.55 8.37 7.62
CA PHE A 66 -2.79 7.64 8.87
C PHE A 66 -1.66 7.78 9.90
N GLN A 67 -0.43 8.06 9.47
CA GLN A 67 0.71 8.23 10.38
C GLN A 67 0.82 9.65 10.97
N GLN A 68 0.62 10.69 10.15
CA GLN A 68 0.92 12.07 10.54
C GLN A 68 -0.34 12.92 10.77
N ASN A 69 -1.36 12.77 9.93
CA ASN A 69 -2.54 13.64 9.90
C ASN A 69 -3.77 13.00 10.56
N ASN A 70 -3.54 12.14 11.56
CA ASN A 70 -4.55 11.26 12.11
C ASN A 70 -5.03 11.69 13.51
N THR A 71 -5.86 12.72 13.55
CA THR A 71 -6.44 13.24 14.80
C THR A 71 -7.51 12.33 15.40
N SER A 72 -8.18 11.53 14.57
CA SER A 72 -9.27 10.63 14.96
C SER A 72 -8.80 9.26 15.46
N LYS A 73 -7.48 8.99 15.43
CA LYS A 73 -6.87 7.70 15.76
C LYS A 73 -7.38 6.55 14.89
N ALA A 74 -7.68 6.83 13.63
CA ALA A 74 -8.01 5.82 12.64
C ALA A 74 -6.86 4.83 12.46
N GLN A 75 -7.15 3.58 12.12
CA GLN A 75 -6.16 2.55 11.86
C GLN A 75 -6.23 2.12 10.41
N LEU A 76 -5.08 1.97 9.78
CA LEU A 76 -4.94 1.39 8.45
C LEU A 76 -4.30 0.01 8.58
N ILE A 77 -4.97 -1.02 8.11
CA ILE A 77 -4.44 -2.38 7.98
C ILE A 77 -4.46 -2.73 6.50
N PHE A 78 -3.33 -3.17 5.97
CA PHE A 78 -3.26 -3.49 4.55
C PHE A 78 -2.28 -4.62 4.25
N THR A 79 -2.46 -5.23 3.07
CA THR A 79 -1.53 -6.20 2.48
C THR A 79 -0.83 -5.57 1.27
N THR A 80 0.34 -6.10 0.93
CA THR A 80 1.19 -5.61 -0.15
C THR A 80 2.11 -6.73 -0.64
N HIS A 81 2.41 -6.72 -1.93
CA HIS A 81 3.53 -7.39 -2.56
C HIS A 81 4.67 -6.41 -2.89
N SER A 82 4.42 -5.10 -2.85
CA SER A 82 5.44 -4.07 -3.07
C SER A 82 6.43 -3.99 -1.91
N ILE A 83 7.72 -4.12 -2.26
CA ILE A 83 8.86 -3.89 -1.36
C ILE A 83 9.19 -2.41 -1.16
N ASP A 84 8.67 -1.52 -2.03
CA ASP A 84 9.00 -0.09 -2.00
C ASP A 84 8.53 0.57 -0.70
N ILE A 85 7.48 0.02 -0.11
CA ILE A 85 6.93 0.47 1.17
C ILE A 85 7.60 -0.17 2.39
N MET A 86 8.54 -1.11 2.20
CA MET A 86 9.38 -1.69 3.26
C MET A 86 10.58 -0.77 3.60
N ASN A 87 10.30 0.51 3.78
CA ASN A 87 11.23 1.56 4.18
C ASN A 87 10.89 2.11 5.57
N ARG A 88 11.90 2.20 6.45
CA ARG A 88 11.79 2.73 7.81
C ARG A 88 11.33 4.17 7.90
N GLU A 89 11.50 4.95 6.82
CA GLU A 89 10.99 6.32 6.75
C GLU A 89 9.46 6.38 6.70
N LEU A 90 8.81 5.29 6.25
CA LEU A 90 7.36 5.22 6.09
C LEU A 90 6.68 4.48 7.24
N LEU A 91 7.21 3.32 7.64
CA LEU A 91 6.67 2.52 8.75
C LEU A 91 7.79 2.01 9.66
N ARG A 92 7.48 1.86 10.94
CA ARG A 92 8.39 1.26 11.91
C ARG A 92 8.46 -0.26 11.75
N ARG A 93 9.54 -0.87 12.25
CA ARG A 93 9.76 -2.33 12.16
C ARG A 93 8.63 -3.18 12.79
N ASP A 94 8.00 -2.68 13.85
CA ASP A 94 6.88 -3.33 14.56
C ASP A 94 5.56 -3.27 13.79
N GLN A 95 5.52 -2.53 12.68
CA GLN A 95 4.34 -2.39 11.82
C GLN A 95 4.40 -3.31 10.58
N TYR A 96 5.52 -4.01 10.36
CA TYR A 96 5.65 -5.00 9.30
C TYR A 96 5.40 -6.40 9.84
N TYR A 97 4.47 -7.09 9.19
CA TYR A 97 4.22 -8.51 9.41
C TYR A 97 4.48 -9.26 8.11
N LEU A 98 5.11 -10.41 8.21
CA LEU A 98 5.40 -11.30 7.09
C LEU A 98 4.59 -12.57 7.26
N VAL A 99 4.17 -13.13 6.13
CA VAL A 99 3.52 -14.45 6.07
C VAL A 99 4.47 -15.39 5.35
N ASP A 100 4.91 -16.45 6.03
CA ASP A 100 5.68 -17.52 5.42
C ASP A 100 4.85 -18.79 5.35
N LYS A 101 5.01 -19.56 4.27
CA LYS A 101 4.29 -20.81 4.05
C LYS A 101 5.28 -21.95 4.02
N ASP A 102 5.12 -22.88 4.96
CA ASP A 102 5.90 -24.10 4.97
C ASP A 102 5.57 -24.93 3.71
N SER A 103 6.60 -25.19 2.91
CA SER A 103 6.44 -25.88 1.62
C SER A 103 6.10 -27.37 1.76
N SER A 104 6.36 -27.97 2.91
CA SER A 104 6.15 -29.41 3.15
C SER A 104 4.76 -29.72 3.71
N THR A 105 4.24 -28.86 4.59
CA THR A 105 2.96 -29.01 5.30
C THR A 105 1.87 -28.10 4.73
N GLY A 106 2.25 -27.02 4.05
CA GLY A 106 1.34 -26.01 3.54
C GLY A 106 0.79 -25.03 4.57
N VAL A 107 1.23 -25.13 5.84
CA VAL A 107 0.83 -24.23 6.93
C VAL A 107 1.45 -22.85 6.73
N SER A 108 0.68 -21.79 7.00
CA SER A 108 1.15 -20.41 6.97
C SER A 108 1.30 -19.85 8.36
N GLU A 109 2.41 -19.14 8.59
CA GLU A 109 2.71 -18.46 9.85
C GLU A 109 2.82 -16.95 9.61
N LEU A 110 2.19 -16.17 10.49
CA LEU A 110 2.26 -14.70 10.50
C LEU A 110 3.15 -14.27 11.68
N TYR A 111 4.16 -13.46 11.42
CA TYR A 111 5.08 -12.98 12.45
C TYR A 111 5.56 -11.55 12.17
N SER A 112 6.02 -10.86 13.22
CA SER A 112 6.47 -9.48 13.12
C SER A 112 7.95 -9.42 12.72
N VAL A 113 8.31 -8.44 11.88
CA VAL A 113 9.72 -8.14 11.62
C VAL A 113 10.44 -7.68 12.90
N ALA A 114 9.72 -7.15 13.89
CA ALA A 114 10.29 -6.75 15.18
C ALA A 114 10.75 -7.94 16.04
N ASP A 115 10.29 -9.16 15.76
CA ASP A 115 10.70 -10.37 16.49
C ASP A 115 12.15 -10.79 16.15
N PHE A 116 12.72 -10.21 15.07
CA PHE A 116 14.11 -10.42 14.67
C PHE A 116 15.04 -9.38 15.30
N SER A 117 16.32 -9.75 15.46
CA SER A 117 17.40 -8.81 15.82
C SER A 117 17.72 -7.87 14.65
N VAL A 118 16.86 -6.86 14.45
CA VAL A 118 17.00 -5.87 13.38
C VAL A 118 17.76 -4.65 13.89
N ARG A 119 18.97 -4.42 13.35
CA ARG A 119 19.75 -3.21 13.65
C ARG A 119 18.98 -1.94 13.26
N ASN A 120 19.23 -0.84 13.94
CA ASN A 120 18.49 0.42 13.70
C ASN A 120 18.76 1.01 12.30
N ASP A 121 19.93 0.74 11.73
CA ASP A 121 20.39 1.20 10.41
C ASP A 121 20.05 0.23 9.25
N GLU A 122 19.38 -0.88 9.54
CA GLU A 122 19.10 -1.90 8.53
C GLU A 122 17.97 -1.51 7.57
N LYS A 123 18.26 -1.56 6.27
CA LYS A 123 17.27 -1.40 5.19
C LYS A 123 16.38 -2.64 5.12
N ILE A 124 15.18 -2.56 5.71
CA ILE A 124 14.26 -3.69 5.90
C ILE A 124 13.94 -4.39 4.57
N GLY A 125 13.53 -3.66 3.53
CA GLY A 125 13.24 -4.26 2.22
C GLY A 125 14.43 -5.01 1.61
N LYS A 126 15.66 -4.49 1.75
CA LYS A 126 16.87 -5.18 1.27
C LYS A 126 17.16 -6.45 2.07
N ALA A 127 17.02 -6.40 3.39
CA ALA A 127 17.21 -7.56 4.25
C ALA A 127 16.18 -8.66 3.98
N TYR A 128 14.92 -8.28 3.71
CA TYR A 128 13.87 -9.18 3.28
C TYR A 128 14.25 -9.90 1.98
N LEU A 129 14.62 -9.16 0.92
CA LEU A 129 15.02 -9.75 -0.36
C LEU A 129 16.23 -10.71 -0.27
N LEU A 130 17.10 -10.50 0.71
CA LEU A 130 18.23 -11.40 0.99
C LEU A 130 17.83 -12.64 1.79
N GLY A 131 16.55 -12.81 2.11
CA GLY A 131 16.00 -13.96 2.84
C GLY A 131 16.18 -13.88 4.36
N LYS A 132 16.63 -12.74 4.91
CA LYS A 132 16.95 -12.62 6.35
C LYS A 132 15.75 -12.92 7.25
N TYR A 133 14.55 -12.61 6.78
CA TYR A 133 13.31 -12.76 7.55
C TYR A 133 12.45 -13.95 7.07
N GLY A 134 12.93 -14.81 6.17
CA GLY A 134 12.07 -15.80 5.52
C GLY A 134 11.03 -15.16 4.60
N ALA A 135 9.88 -15.82 4.40
CA ALA A 135 8.77 -15.36 3.58
C ALA A 135 9.12 -15.01 2.11
N ILE A 136 10.24 -15.55 1.61
CA ILE A 136 10.64 -15.43 0.20
C ILE A 136 10.10 -16.63 -0.56
N PRO A 137 9.45 -16.43 -1.73
CA PRO A 137 8.89 -17.53 -2.49
C PRO A 137 9.98 -18.51 -2.95
N TYR A 138 9.75 -19.80 -2.70
CA TYR A 138 10.58 -20.86 -3.26
C TYR A 138 10.19 -21.11 -4.73
N ILE A 139 11.02 -20.61 -5.65
CA ILE A 139 10.87 -20.87 -7.08
C ILE A 139 11.70 -22.10 -7.41
N LYS A 140 11.06 -23.23 -7.66
CA LYS A 140 11.74 -24.43 -8.15
C LYS A 140 12.04 -24.22 -9.63
N GLU A 141 13.32 -24.19 -10.00
CA GLU A 141 13.70 -24.28 -11.41
C GLU A 141 13.26 -25.65 -11.94
N VAL A 142 12.55 -25.62 -13.08
CA VAL A 142 12.00 -26.80 -13.76
C VAL A 142 12.99 -27.29 -14.80
#